data_AF-A0A2R6H5J4-F1
#
_entry.id   AF-A0A2R6H5J4-F1
#
_cell.length_a   1.000
_cell.length_b   1.000
_cell.length_c   1.000
_cell.angle_alpha   90.00
_cell.angle_beta   90.00
_cell.angle_gamma   90.00
#
_symmetry.space_group_name_H-M   'P 1'
#
loop_
_entity.id
_entity.type
_entity.pdbx_description
1 polymer ?
#
loop_
_entity_poly.entity_id
_entity_poly.type
_entity_poly.pdbx_seq_one_letter_code
_entity_poly.pdbx_strand_id
1 'polypeptide(L)'
;MVSTKLYAAIYVVLFVFATVQVVVEEIGLLEEAYWLAFGLIIALSLIKALFVAGYYQHLRYEPRSLTYLLLGGLLAALALTIASSYSVT
;
A
#
# COMPACT_ATOMS: atom_id res chain seq x y z
N MET A 1 -1.92 -6.26 -24.32
CA MET A 1 -1.17 -5.07 -24.79
C MET A 1 -1.13 -4.07 -23.65
N VAL A 2 0.06 -3.63 -23.23
CA VAL A 2 0.22 -2.58 -22.21
C VAL A 2 -0.18 -1.25 -22.83
N SER A 3 -1.13 -0.54 -22.23
CA SER A 3 -1.57 0.78 -22.68
C SER A 3 -0.86 1.85 -21.86
N THR A 4 0.06 2.59 -22.48
CA THR A 4 0.77 3.69 -21.82
C THR A 4 -0.19 4.71 -21.22
N LYS A 5 -1.33 4.97 -21.88
CA LYS A 5 -2.37 5.87 -21.36
C LYS A 5 -2.97 5.36 -20.04
N LEU A 6 -3.25 4.05 -19.94
CA LEU A 6 -3.79 3.46 -18.72
C LEU A 6 -2.78 3.54 -17.57
N TYR A 7 -1.53 3.17 -17.83
CA TYR A 7 -0.49 3.19 -16.81
C TYR A 7 -0.19 4.63 -16.35
N ALA A 8 -0.15 5.60 -17.27
CA ALA A 8 -0.02 7.02 -16.93
C ALA A 8 -1.20 7.51 -16.06
N ALA A 9 -2.44 7.10 -16.36
CA ALA A 9 -3.59 7.45 -15.53
C ALA A 9 -3.47 6.87 -14.11
N ILE A 10 -3.06 5.60 -13.98
CA ILE A 10 -2.83 4.97 -12.68
C ILE A 10 -1.70 5.69 -11.92
N TYR A 11 -0.61 6.06 -12.61
CA TYR A 11 0.47 6.84 -12.02
C TYR A 11 -0.05 8.14 -11.38
N VAL A 12 -0.86 8.91 -12.11
CA VAL A 12 -1.42 10.16 -11.60
C VAL A 12 -2.29 9.91 -10.37
N VAL A 13 -3.14 8.86 -10.38
CA VAL A 13 -3.96 8.49 -9.21
C VAL A 13 -3.07 8.15 -8.00
N LEU A 14 -2.04 7.33 -8.20
CA LEU A 14 -1.09 6.97 -7.13
C LEU A 14 -0.33 8.19 -6.60
N PHE A 15 0.02 9.12 -7.48
CA PHE A 15 0.67 10.37 -7.13
C PHE A 15 -0.24 11.24 -6.26
N VAL A 16 -1.50 11.43 -6.66
CA VAL A 16 -2.50 12.16 -5.87
C VAL A 16 -2.65 11.53 -4.48
N PHE A 17 -2.77 10.20 -4.39
CA PHE A 17 -2.85 9.54 -3.09
C PHE A 17 -1.60 9.78 -2.23
N ALA A 18 -0.40 9.74 -2.82
CA ALA A 18 0.83 10.06 -2.11
C ALA A 18 0.85 11.51 -1.61
N THR A 19 0.44 12.47 -2.45
CA THR A 19 0.38 13.89 -2.06
C THR A 19 -0.62 14.11 -0.94
N VAL A 20 -1.78 13.45 -0.96
CA VAL A 20 -2.77 13.53 0.13
C VAL A 20 -2.18 13.02 1.45
N GLN A 21 -1.41 11.93 1.43
CA GLN A 21 -0.74 11.43 2.64
C GLN A 21 0.26 12.46 3.19
N VAL A 22 1.07 13.09 2.33
CA VAL A 22 1.99 14.16 2.74
C VAL A 22 1.24 15.34 3.34
N VAL A 23 0.13 15.76 2.74
CA VAL A 23 -0.70 16.84 3.29
C VAL A 23 -1.23 16.47 4.68
N VAL A 24 -1.71 15.24 4.87
CA VAL A 24 -2.20 14.76 6.18
C VAL A 24 -1.11 14.80 7.24
N GLU A 25 0.14 14.49 6.87
CA GLU A 25 1.29 14.54 7.78
C GLU A 25 1.72 15.98 8.09
N GLU A 26 1.73 16.87 7.10
CA GLU A 26 2.21 18.26 7.24
C GLU A 26 1.22 19.20 7.93
N ILE A 27 -0.09 18.95 7.84
CA ILE A 27 -1.11 19.82 8.46
C ILE A 27 -1.31 19.54 9.97
N GLY A 28 -0.48 18.70 10.60
CA GLY A 28 -0.58 18.38 12.02
C GLY A 28 -1.74 17.43 12.38
N LEU A 29 -2.41 16.81 11.40
CA LEU A 29 -3.57 15.94 11.66
C LEU A 29 -3.21 14.72 12.52
N LEU A 30 -1.96 14.27 12.47
CA LEU A 30 -1.43 13.21 13.32
C LEU A 30 -1.42 13.60 14.81
N GLU A 31 -1.23 14.87 15.12
CA GLU A 31 -1.16 15.40 16.49
C GLU A 31 -2.56 15.65 17.04
N GLU A 32 -3.43 16.26 16.23
CA GLU A 32 -4.80 16.61 16.63
C GLU A 32 -5.76 15.41 16.62
N ALA A 33 -5.61 14.50 15.66
CA ALA A 33 -6.55 13.42 15.40
C ALA A 33 -5.83 12.14 14.93
N TYR A 34 -4.88 11.66 15.75
CA TYR A 34 -4.01 10.52 15.45
C TYR A 34 -4.72 9.34 14.79
N TRP A 35 -5.81 8.83 15.38
CA TRP A 35 -6.49 7.63 14.87
C TRP A 35 -7.11 7.83 13.48
N LEU A 36 -7.59 9.04 13.20
CA LEU A 36 -8.15 9.39 11.90
C LEU A 36 -7.03 9.53 10.86
N ALA A 37 -5.97 10.27 11.18
CA ALA A 37 -4.81 10.45 10.30
C ALA A 37 -4.13 9.12 9.99
N PHE A 38 -3.85 8.32 11.03
CA PHE A 38 -3.29 6.98 10.92
C PHE A 38 -4.18 6.08 10.04
N GLY A 39 -5.49 6.02 10.32
CA GLY A 39 -6.42 5.20 9.54
C GLY A 39 -6.45 5.60 8.06
N LEU A 40 -6.46 6.90 7.78
CA LEU A 40 -6.44 7.44 6.41
C LEU A 40 -5.14 7.09 5.68
N ILE A 41 -3.99 7.30 6.30
CA ILE A 41 -2.66 6.98 5.73
C ILE A 41 -2.55 5.48 5.45
N ILE A 42 -2.96 4.62 6.38
CA ILE A 42 -2.93 3.17 6.21
C ILE A 42 -3.85 2.74 5.07
N ALA A 43 -5.08 3.24 5.01
CA ALA A 43 -6.02 2.91 3.95
C ALA A 43 -5.50 3.31 2.57
N LEU A 44 -5.01 4.56 2.42
CA LEU A 44 -4.41 5.04 1.17
C LEU A 44 -3.17 4.22 0.78
N SER A 45 -2.33 3.85 1.75
CA SER A 45 -1.13 3.02 1.51
C SER A 45 -1.49 1.62 1.00
N LEU A 46 -2.50 0.98 1.59
CA LEU A 46 -2.96 -0.34 1.15
C LEU A 46 -3.52 -0.29 -0.27
N ILE A 47 -4.35 0.71 -0.57
CA ILE A 47 -4.90 0.89 -1.93
C ILE A 47 -3.75 1.06 -2.93
N LYS A 48 -2.78 1.93 -2.63
CA LYS A 48 -1.60 2.11 -3.49
C LYS A 48 -0.83 0.81 -3.70
N ALA A 49 -0.58 0.05 -2.64
CA ALA A 49 0.12 -1.22 -2.72
C ALA A 49 -0.60 -2.21 -3.65
N LEU A 50 -1.94 -2.28 -3.61
CA LEU A 50 -2.73 -3.13 -4.51
C LEU A 50 -2.61 -2.70 -5.98
N PHE A 51 -2.65 -1.40 -6.27
CA PHE A 51 -2.47 -0.89 -7.63
C PHE A 51 -1.05 -1.16 -8.15
N VAL A 52 -0.03 -0.96 -7.31
CA VAL A 52 1.37 -1.26 -7.65
C VAL A 52 1.55 -2.75 -7.90
N ALA A 53 1.09 -3.62 -7.00
CA ALA A 53 1.19 -5.06 -7.15
C ALA A 53 0.44 -5.55 -8.40
N GLY A 54 -0.80 -5.09 -8.58
CA GLY A 54 -1.65 -5.52 -9.68
C GLY A 54 -1.15 -5.08 -11.06
N TYR A 55 -0.79 -3.80 -11.21
CA TYR A 55 -0.49 -3.22 -12.53
C TYR A 55 1.00 -3.03 -12.80
N TYR A 56 1.79 -2.55 -11.83
CA TYR A 56 3.21 -2.25 -12.05
C TYR A 56 4.12 -3.46 -11.81
N GLN A 57 3.81 -4.30 -10.83
CA GLN A 57 4.45 -5.61 -10.66
C GLN A 57 3.78 -6.71 -11.49
N HIS A 58 2.76 -6.35 -12.28
CA HIS A 58 2.06 -7.22 -13.22
C HIS A 58 1.40 -8.46 -12.59
N LEU A 59 1.19 -8.50 -11.26
CA LEU A 59 0.63 -9.68 -10.57
C LEU A 59 -0.76 -10.07 -11.08
N ARG A 60 -1.51 -9.12 -11.65
CA ARG A 60 -2.82 -9.38 -12.29
C ARG A 60 -2.72 -10.29 -13.52
N TYR A 61 -1.59 -10.26 -14.23
CA TYR A 61 -1.39 -10.94 -15.50
C TYR A 61 -0.57 -12.23 -15.39
N GLU A 62 -0.02 -12.48 -14.20
CA GLU A 62 0.79 -13.64 -13.87
C GLU A 62 -0.07 -14.86 -13.47
N PRO A 63 0.48 -16.09 -13.50
CA PRO A 63 -0.22 -17.27 -13.01
C PRO A 63 -0.52 -17.15 -11.51
N ARG A 64 -1.66 -17.71 -11.11
CA ARG A 64 -2.17 -17.65 -9.72
C ARG A 64 -1.17 -18.15 -8.66
N SER A 65 -0.25 -19.05 -9.04
CA SER A 65 0.82 -19.51 -8.15
C SER A 65 1.69 -18.36 -7.63
N LEU A 66 1.98 -17.34 -8.45
CA LEU A 66 2.73 -16.17 -8.02
C LEU A 66 1.93 -15.28 -7.05
N THR A 67 0.61 -15.15 -7.25
CA THR A 67 -0.26 -14.48 -6.28
C THR A 67 -0.24 -15.19 -4.93
N TYR A 68 -0.35 -16.52 -4.91
CA TYR A 68 -0.29 -17.29 -3.66
C TYR A 68 1.07 -17.20 -2.99
N LEU A 69 2.16 -17.22 -3.77
CA LEU A 69 3.50 -17.03 -3.24
C LEU A 69 3.65 -15.65 -2.57
N LEU A 70 3.20 -14.58 -3.24
CA LEU A 70 3.25 -13.23 -2.70
C LEU A 70 2.39 -13.07 -1.45
N LEU A 71 1.16 -13.61 -1.45
CA LEU A 71 0.28 -13.58 -0.28
C LEU A 71 0.85 -14.40 0.89
N GLY A 72 1.45 -15.56 0.62
CA GLY A 72 2.15 -16.34 1.63
C GLY A 72 3.31 -15.57 2.25
N GLY A 73 4.12 -14.90 1.43
CA GLY A 73 5.19 -14.02 1.89
C GLY A 73 4.69 -12.84 2.71
N LEU A 74 3.60 -12.20 2.29
CA LEU A 74 2.96 -11.11 3.03
C LEU A 74 2.46 -11.58 4.41
N LEU A 75 1.78 -12.73 4.47
CA LEU A 75 1.32 -13.31 5.73
C LEU A 75 2.48 -13.63 6.67
N ALA A 76 3.57 -14.20 6.14
CA ALA A 76 4.77 -14.47 6.92
C ALA A 76 5.41 -13.17 7.46
N ALA A 77 5.52 -12.14 6.63
CA ALA A 77 6.06 -10.84 7.04
C ALA A 77 5.20 -10.23 8.15
N LEU A 78 3.88 -10.20 8.00
CA LEU A 78 2.96 -9.71 9.02
C LEU A 78 3.06 -10.52 10.32
N ALA A 79 3.12 -11.85 10.23
CA ALA A 79 3.27 -12.71 11.40
C ALA A 79 4.58 -12.41 12.16
N LEU A 80 5.69 -12.22 11.45
CA LEU A 80 6.96 -11.84 12.05
C LEU A 80 6.90 -10.44 12.68
N THR A 81 6.33 -9.45 12.00
CA THR A 81 6.17 -8.10 12.56
C THR A 81 5.36 -8.12 13.86
N ILE A 82 4.26 -8.88 13.89
CA ILE A 82 3.43 -9.03 15.09
C ILE A 82 4.22 -9.77 16.18
N ALA A 83 4.88 -10.88 15.85
CA ALA A 83 5.69 -11.62 16.83
C ALA A 83 6.81 -10.74 17.43
N SER A 84 7.48 -9.95 16.60
CA SER A 84 8.50 -9.00 17.05
C SER A 84 7.94 -7.93 18.00
N SER A 85 6.68 -7.51 17.83
CA SER A 85 6.08 -6.53 18.75
C SER A 85 5.94 -7.05 20.19
N TYR A 86 5.85 -8.37 20.38
CA TYR A 86 5.84 -9.03 21.69
C TYR A 86 7.24 -9.43 22.19
N SER A 87 8.27 -9.35 21.34
CA SER A 87 9.63 -9.79 21.68
C SER A 87 10.48 -8.70 22.34
N VAL A 88 10.06 -7.43 22.26
CA VAL A 88 10.83 -6.25 22.73
C VAL A 88 10.23 -5.64 24.02
N THR A 89 9.37 -6.36 24.72
CA THR A 89 8.91 -6.00 26.07
C THR A 89 9.85 -6.52 27.13
#